data_AF-A0A940K5V9-F1
#
_entry.id   AF-A0A940K5V9-F1
#
_cell.length_a   1.000
_cell.length_b   1.000
_cell.length_c   1.000
_cell.angle_alpha   90.00
_cell.angle_beta   90.00
_cell.angle_gamma   90.00
#
_symmetry.space_group_name_H-M   'P 1'
#
loop_
_entity.id
_entity.type
_entity.pdbx_description
1 polymer ?
#
loop_
_entity_poly.entity_id
_entity_poly.type
_entity_poly.pdbx_seq_one_letter_code
_entity_poly.pdbx_strand_id
1 'polypeptide(L)'
;MTTDTTTAPAVAELDGLVARLGELTAQISAEERGAEVSDEQIADVLYAAARLFSAKTDRVGKISWPIREDALNATETVVLVTALLDAADVNLFDMAIWYRRAE
;
A
#
# COMPACT_ATOMS: atom_id res chain seq x y z
N MET A 1 28.58 -13.64 15.05
CA MET A 1 28.28 -12.92 13.79
C MET A 1 27.49 -13.87 12.91
N THR A 2 26.18 -13.98 13.15
CA THR A 2 25.29 -14.94 12.49
C THR A 2 23.84 -14.47 12.67
N THR A 3 23.40 -13.54 11.83
CA THR A 3 21.99 -13.16 11.68
C THR A 3 21.76 -12.75 10.23
N ASP A 4 21.64 -13.72 9.31
CA ASP A 4 21.26 -13.42 7.92
C ASP A 4 20.36 -14.47 7.26
N THR A 5 20.09 -15.61 7.91
CA THR A 5 19.32 -16.71 7.28
C THR A 5 17.80 -16.58 7.44
N THR A 6 17.28 -15.77 8.38
CA THR A 6 15.82 -15.68 8.65
C THR A 6 15.10 -14.63 7.81
N THR A 7 15.80 -13.60 7.30
CA THR A 7 15.17 -12.54 6.49
C THR A 7 14.85 -13.01 5.08
N ALA A 8 15.72 -13.82 4.47
CA ALA A 8 15.53 -14.38 3.14
C ALA A 8 14.25 -15.24 2.97
N PRO A 9 13.89 -16.16 3.90
CA PRO A 9 12.66 -16.95 3.78
C PRO A 9 11.39 -16.11 3.94
N ALA A 10 11.37 -15.12 4.86
CA ALA A 10 10.20 -14.26 5.05
C ALA A 10 9.91 -13.37 3.84
N VAL A 11 10.96 -12.87 3.16
CA VAL A 11 10.79 -12.09 1.93
C VAL A 11 10.27 -12.97 0.77
N ALA A 12 10.77 -14.21 0.65
CA ALA A 12 10.28 -15.15 -0.37
C ALA A 12 8.83 -15.58 -0.12
N GLU A 13 8.46 -15.80 1.14
CA GLU A 13 7.08 -16.08 1.52
C GLU A 13 6.15 -14.90 1.23
N LEU A 14 6.58 -13.68 1.58
CA LEU A 14 5.85 -12.46 1.26
C LEU A 14 5.66 -12.29 -0.25
N ASP A 15 6.68 -12.56 -1.06
CA ASP A 15 6.59 -12.50 -2.52
C ASP A 15 5.51 -13.45 -3.06
N GLY A 16 5.48 -14.69 -2.57
CA GLY A 16 4.44 -15.66 -2.91
C GLY A 16 3.03 -15.22 -2.48
N LEU A 17 2.90 -14.65 -1.29
CA LEU A 17 1.62 -14.13 -0.77
C LEU A 17 1.12 -12.93 -1.58
N VAL A 18 2.02 -12.01 -1.97
CA VAL A 18 1.68 -10.84 -2.79
C VAL A 18 1.24 -11.28 -4.19
N ALA A 19 1.94 -12.23 -4.80
CA ALA A 19 1.53 -12.80 -6.09
C ALA A 19 0.12 -13.43 -5.99
N ARG A 20 -0.12 -14.22 -4.94
CA ARG A 20 -1.42 -14.87 -4.73
C ARG A 20 -2.54 -13.87 -4.45
N LEU A 21 -2.25 -12.82 -3.68
CA LEU A 21 -3.19 -11.73 -3.43
C LEU A 21 -3.59 -11.06 -4.74
N GLY A 22 -2.62 -10.75 -5.62
CA GLY A 22 -2.87 -10.14 -6.93
C GLY A 22 -3.75 -11.00 -7.85
N GLU A 23 -3.56 -12.31 -7.87
CA GLU A 23 -4.43 -13.23 -8.61
C GLU A 23 -5.87 -13.21 -8.08
N LEU A 24 -6.04 -13.26 -6.76
CA LEU A 24 -7.35 -13.29 -6.12
C LEU A 24 -8.11 -11.97 -6.30
N THR A 25 -7.44 -10.82 -6.17
CA THR A 25 -8.08 -9.51 -6.37
C THR A 25 -8.47 -9.31 -7.83
N ALA A 26 -7.63 -9.75 -8.79
CA ALA A 26 -7.98 -9.71 -10.21
C ALA A 26 -9.23 -10.56 -10.51
N GLN A 27 -9.31 -11.76 -9.93
CA GLN A 27 -10.47 -12.63 -10.09
C GLN A 27 -11.73 -12.01 -9.47
N ILE A 28 -11.67 -11.52 -8.24
CA ILE A 28 -12.82 -10.90 -7.54
C ILE A 28 -13.34 -9.68 -8.32
N SER A 29 -12.43 -8.84 -8.83
CA SER A 29 -12.80 -7.67 -9.65
C SER A 29 -13.44 -8.07 -10.97
N ALA A 30 -12.89 -9.09 -11.65
CA ALA A 30 -13.46 -9.59 -12.91
C ALA A 30 -14.85 -10.23 -12.73
N GLU A 31 -15.11 -10.82 -11.55
CA GLU A 31 -16.40 -11.40 -11.18
C GLU A 31 -17.37 -10.37 -10.55
N GLU A 32 -16.97 -9.10 -10.40
CA GLU A 32 -17.73 -8.03 -9.71
C GLU A 32 -18.11 -8.39 -8.25
N ARG A 33 -17.33 -9.25 -7.59
CA ARG A 33 -17.59 -9.77 -6.23
C ARG A 33 -16.93 -8.94 -5.12
N GLY A 34 -16.58 -7.68 -5.42
CA GLY A 34 -15.90 -6.79 -4.47
C GLY A 34 -16.67 -6.63 -3.14
N ALA A 35 -18.01 -6.67 -3.18
CA ALA A 35 -18.88 -6.57 -2.00
C ALA A 35 -18.81 -7.79 -1.06
N GLU A 36 -18.21 -8.91 -1.50
CA GLU A 36 -18.01 -10.09 -0.66
C GLU A 36 -16.73 -10.01 0.19
N VAL A 37 -15.84 -9.08 -0.13
CA VAL A 37 -14.62 -8.83 0.65
C VAL A 37 -14.98 -7.92 1.82
N SER A 38 -14.64 -8.34 3.03
CA SER A 38 -14.92 -7.50 4.20
C SER A 38 -14.03 -6.25 4.23
N ASP A 39 -14.58 -5.15 4.74
CA ASP A 39 -13.83 -3.89 4.91
C ASP A 39 -12.57 -4.08 5.76
N GLU A 40 -12.62 -4.95 6.77
CA GLU A 40 -11.49 -5.27 7.65
C GLU A 40 -10.34 -5.93 6.88
N GLN A 41 -10.64 -6.86 5.95
CA GLN A 41 -9.62 -7.48 5.11
C GLN A 41 -8.94 -6.48 4.18
N ILE A 42 -9.70 -5.52 3.63
CA ILE A 42 -9.15 -4.45 2.80
C ILE A 42 -8.25 -3.55 3.64
N ALA A 43 -8.70 -3.17 4.85
CA ALA A 43 -7.94 -2.35 5.78
C ALA A 43 -6.60 -3.00 6.16
N ASP A 44 -6.60 -4.29 6.51
CA ASP A 44 -5.39 -5.03 6.89
C ASP A 44 -4.34 -5.06 5.76
N VAL A 45 -4.77 -5.29 4.52
CA VAL A 45 -3.89 -5.26 3.35
C VAL A 45 -3.28 -3.88 3.16
N LEU A 46 -4.10 -2.82 3.23
CA LEU A 46 -3.64 -1.44 3.09
C LEU A 46 -2.66 -1.06 4.22
N TYR A 47 -2.95 -1.42 5.46
CA TYR A 47 -2.07 -1.16 6.60
C TYR A 47 -0.73 -1.90 6.49
N ALA A 48 -0.75 -3.18 6.12
CA ALA A 48 0.47 -3.95 5.90
C ALA A 48 1.36 -3.32 4.82
N ALA A 49 0.75 -2.94 3.68
CA ALA A 49 1.46 -2.30 2.58
C ALA A 49 2.02 -0.92 2.97
N ALA A 50 1.22 -0.08 3.63
CA ALA A 50 1.63 1.25 4.08
C ALA A 50 2.80 1.20 5.07
N ARG A 51 2.75 0.29 6.05
CA ARG A 51 3.83 0.10 7.03
C ARG A 51 5.12 -0.41 6.37
N LEU A 52 5.01 -1.36 5.45
CA LEU A 52 6.16 -1.85 4.70
C LEU A 52 6.79 -0.74 3.84
N PHE A 53 5.97 0.06 3.17
CA PHE A 53 6.42 1.20 2.36
C PHE A 53 7.13 2.27 3.21
N SER A 54 6.55 2.66 4.34
CA SER A 54 7.16 3.61 5.27
C SER A 54 8.51 3.09 5.79
N ALA A 55 8.56 1.84 6.26
CA ALA A 55 9.80 1.23 6.76
C ALA A 55 10.90 1.12 5.69
N LYS A 56 10.54 0.95 4.42
CA LYS A 56 11.48 0.91 3.30
C LYS A 56 12.01 2.31 2.97
N THR A 57 11.12 3.30 2.92
CA THR A 57 11.47 4.71 2.64
C THR A 57 12.43 5.26 3.70
N ASP A 58 12.19 4.97 4.97
CA ASP A 58 13.05 5.39 6.09
C ASP A 58 14.48 4.84 5.99
N ARG A 59 14.66 3.65 5.39
CA ARG A 59 15.95 2.96 5.31
C ARG A 59 16.71 3.20 4.02
N VAL A 60 16.00 3.31 2.90
CA VAL A 60 16.59 3.31 1.55
C VAL A 60 16.53 4.71 0.91
N GLY A 61 15.80 5.65 1.52
CA GLY A 61 15.59 6.98 0.95
C GLY A 61 14.60 6.95 -0.23
N LYS A 62 14.90 7.69 -1.30
CA LYS A 62 14.03 7.72 -2.49
C LYS A 62 13.98 6.36 -3.17
N ILE A 63 12.84 5.68 -3.03
CA ILE A 63 12.47 4.54 -3.86
C ILE A 63 11.59 5.01 -5.02
N SER A 64 11.55 4.24 -6.11
CA SER A 64 10.54 4.42 -7.16
C SER A 64 9.15 4.47 -6.53
N TRP A 65 8.27 5.33 -7.06
CA TRP A 65 6.92 5.52 -6.52
C TRP A 65 6.22 4.18 -6.29
N PRO A 66 5.54 3.99 -5.15
CA PRO A 66 4.93 2.71 -4.77
C PRO A 66 3.75 2.31 -5.66
N ILE A 67 3.15 3.30 -6.32
CA ILE A 67 2.04 3.13 -7.25
C ILE A 67 2.58 3.45 -8.64
N ARG A 68 2.46 2.49 -9.56
CA ARG A 68 2.82 2.70 -10.97
C ARG A 68 1.84 3.69 -11.61
N GLU A 69 2.30 4.42 -12.64
CA GLU A 69 1.49 5.42 -13.34
C GLU A 69 0.20 4.84 -13.97
N ASP A 70 0.18 3.53 -14.23
CA ASP A 70 -0.93 2.78 -14.82
C ASP A 70 -1.78 2.00 -13.80
N ALA A 71 -1.46 2.08 -12.51
CA ALA A 71 -2.07 1.21 -11.50
C ALA A 71 -3.45 1.69 -11.01
N LEU A 72 -3.72 3.00 -11.02
CA LEU A 72 -4.97 3.59 -10.56
C LEU A 72 -5.40 4.72 -11.52
N ASN A 73 -6.71 4.79 -11.81
CA ASN A 73 -7.27 5.96 -12.47
C ASN A 73 -7.44 7.14 -11.50
N ALA A 74 -7.81 8.30 -12.03
CA ALA A 74 -7.95 9.53 -11.23
C ALA A 74 -8.98 9.39 -10.10
N THR A 75 -10.11 8.71 -10.35
CA THR A 75 -11.16 8.49 -9.36
C THR A 75 -10.68 7.58 -8.24
N GLU A 76 -10.07 6.43 -8.60
CA GLU A 76 -9.52 5.48 -7.63
C GLU A 76 -8.44 6.13 -6.75
N THR A 77 -7.60 6.96 -7.37
CA THR A 77 -6.56 7.72 -6.66
C THR A 77 -7.18 8.66 -5.63
N VAL A 78 -8.19 9.45 -6.00
CA VAL A 78 -8.84 10.40 -5.08
C VAL A 78 -9.58 9.66 -3.95
N VAL A 79 -10.27 8.56 -4.25
CA VAL A 79 -10.96 7.74 -3.25
C VAL A 79 -9.94 7.20 -2.23
N LEU A 80 -8.84 6.62 -2.70
CA LEU A 80 -7.81 6.06 -1.83
C LEU A 80 -7.14 7.15 -0.97
N VAL A 81 -6.74 8.27 -1.57
CA VAL A 81 -6.12 9.38 -0.81
C VAL A 81 -7.08 9.92 0.25
N THR A 82 -8.36 10.10 -0.09
CA THR A 82 -9.36 10.59 0.86
C THR A 82 -9.51 9.63 2.03
N ALA A 83 -9.59 8.32 1.76
CA ALA A 83 -9.67 7.30 2.80
C ALA A 83 -8.43 7.28 3.70
N LEU A 84 -7.24 7.45 3.14
CA LEU A 84 -5.99 7.52 3.91
C LEU A 84 -5.91 8.77 4.80
N LEU A 85 -6.35 9.92 4.30
CA LEU A 85 -6.36 11.17 5.06
C LEU A 85 -7.36 11.10 6.22
N ASP A 86 -8.56 10.59 5.95
CA ASP A 86 -9.61 10.39 6.96
C ASP A 86 -9.13 9.42 8.06
N ALA A 87 -8.55 8.28 7.68
CA ALA A 87 -8.02 7.30 8.62
C ALA A 87 -6.85 7.83 9.47
N ALA A 88 -6.07 8.76 8.94
CA ALA A 88 -4.95 9.38 9.65
C ALA A 88 -5.35 10.63 10.44
N ASP A 89 -6.61 11.06 10.38
CA ASP A 89 -7.10 12.35 10.90
C ASP A 89 -6.25 13.54 10.39
N VAL A 90 -5.86 13.49 9.11
CA VAL A 90 -5.03 14.53 8.47
C VAL A 90 -5.90 15.40 7.58
N ASN A 91 -5.87 16.70 7.82
CA ASN A 91 -6.53 17.65 6.95
C ASN A 91 -5.75 17.83 5.63
N LEU A 92 -6.45 17.84 4.50
CA LEU A 92 -5.85 18.09 3.18
C LEU A 92 -5.07 19.42 3.12
N PHE A 93 -5.48 20.42 3.91
CA PHE A 93 -4.75 21.69 4.01
C PHE A 93 -3.41 21.56 4.72
N ASP A 94 -3.29 20.66 5.72
CA ASP A 94 -2.02 20.39 6.41
C ASP A 94 -1.03 19.70 5.48
N MET A 95 -1.52 18.81 4.60
CA MET A 95 -0.72 18.20 3.54
C MET A 95 -0.11 19.25 2.59
N ALA A 96 -0.87 20.28 2.21
CA ALA A 96 -0.38 21.36 1.36
C ALA A 96 0.73 22.20 2.04
N ILE A 97 0.79 22.21 3.39
CA ILE A 97 1.86 22.86 4.15
C ILE A 97 3.13 22.00 4.14
N TRP A 98 3.00 20.68 4.29
CA TRP A 98 4.14 19.75 4.19
C TRP A 98 4.73 19.67 2.79
N TYR A 99 3.90 19.63 1.75
CA TYR A 99 4.37 19.58 0.36
C TYR A 99 5.21 20.82 0.00
N ARG A 100 4.79 22.01 0.46
CA ARG A 100 5.54 23.26 0.27
C ARG A 100 6.85 23.37 1.07
N ARG A 101 7.06 22.49 2.06
CA ARG A 101 8.30 22.42 2.86
C ARG A 101 9.32 21.42 2.32
N ALA A 102 8.90 20.54 1.41
CA ALA A 102 9.75 19.51 0.81
C ALA A 102 10.39 19.95 -0.51
N GLU A 103 10.01 21.12 -1.04
CA GLU A 103 10.78 21.90 -2.02
C GLU A 103 11.83 22.78 -1.32
#